data_AF-A0A3B9QHH9-F1
#
_entry.id   AF-A0A3B9QHH9-F1
#
_cell.length_a   1.000
_cell.length_b   1.000
_cell.length_c   1.000
_cell.angle_alpha   90.00
_cell.angle_beta   90.00
_cell.angle_gamma   90.00
#
_symmetry.space_group_name_H-M   'P 1'
#
loop_
_entity.id
_entity.type
_entity.pdbx_description
1 polymer ?
#
loop_
_entity_poly.entity_id
_entity_poly.type
_entity_poly.pdbx_seq_one_letter_code
_entity_poly.pdbx_strand_id
1 'polypeptide(L)'
;MNCLRELRGDNHWALCASEDLDDVEVGLLHSVMIDLGEYGDEEWIARSRGNDDEAISSGWARLEAKGLALDGAVSETGRKFRLDLESRTNELMTPAWQVVGEEETIRFCELVEPYHQAFLNRINSTAGPRWMPAVRVKRTPESSSGP
;
A
#
# COMPACT_ATOMS: atom_id res chain seq x y z
N MET A 1 3.60 17.14 7.45
CA MET A 1 3.40 15.67 7.39
C MET A 1 1.94 15.26 7.22
N ASN A 2 1.01 15.62 8.13
CA ASN A 2 -0.38 15.14 8.03
C ASN A 2 -1.03 15.46 6.66
N CYS A 3 -0.89 16.70 6.18
CA CYS A 3 -1.49 17.11 4.90
C CYS A 3 -0.97 16.32 3.68
N LEU A 4 0.33 15.99 3.64
CA LEU A 4 0.90 15.19 2.54
C LEU A 4 0.40 13.74 2.58
N ARG A 5 0.22 13.19 3.79
CA ARG A 5 -0.36 11.86 3.99
C ARG A 5 -1.80 11.81 3.51
N GLU A 6 -2.63 12.77 3.91
CA GLU A 6 -4.03 12.84 3.50
C GLU A 6 -4.15 13.07 1.99
N LEU A 7 -3.39 14.02 1.42
CA LEU A 7 -3.37 14.28 -0.02
C LEU A 7 -3.02 13.02 -0.83
N ARG A 8 -2.04 12.23 -0.38
CA ARG A 8 -1.73 10.96 -1.04
C ARG A 8 -2.91 9.99 -0.96
N GLY A 9 -3.55 9.88 0.20
CA GLY A 9 -4.73 9.04 0.38
C GLY A 9 -5.87 9.44 -0.56
N ASP A 10 -6.15 10.73 -0.66
CA ASP A 10 -7.19 11.28 -1.53
C ASP A 10 -6.88 10.99 -3.01
N ASN A 11 -5.64 11.22 -3.44
CA ASN A 11 -5.20 10.91 -4.81
C ASN A 11 -5.28 9.41 -5.12
N HIS A 12 -4.91 8.55 -4.17
CA HIS A 12 -5.01 7.10 -4.33
C HIS A 12 -6.47 6.66 -4.51
N TRP A 13 -7.38 7.16 -3.66
CA TRP A 13 -8.81 6.86 -3.79
C TRP A 13 -9.43 7.40 -5.07
N ALA A 14 -9.03 8.60 -5.50
CA ALA A 14 -9.47 9.16 -6.77
C ALA A 14 -9.03 8.30 -7.96
N LEU A 15 -7.79 7.79 -7.95
CA LEU A 15 -7.31 6.85 -8.96
C LEU A 15 -8.07 5.52 -8.92
N CYS A 16 -8.25 4.91 -7.75
CA CYS A 16 -9.02 3.67 -7.62
C CYS A 16 -10.44 3.83 -8.17
N ALA A 17 -11.12 4.91 -7.82
CA ALA A 17 -12.46 5.20 -8.34
C ALA A 17 -12.46 5.44 -9.87
N SER A 18 -11.41 6.05 -10.43
CA SER A 18 -11.30 6.24 -11.89
C SER A 18 -11.10 4.93 -12.66
N GLU A 19 -10.59 3.89 -11.99
CA GLU A 19 -10.44 2.52 -12.52
C GLU A 19 -11.62 1.62 -12.14
N ASP A 20 -12.73 2.21 -11.69
CA ASP A 20 -13.96 1.52 -11.28
C ASP A 20 -13.75 0.48 -10.16
N LEU A 21 -12.75 0.69 -9.29
CA LEU A 21 -12.50 -0.21 -8.16
C LEU A 21 -13.30 0.18 -6.92
N ASP A 22 -13.89 -0.80 -6.26
CA ASP A 22 -14.41 -0.63 -4.90
C ASP A 22 -13.37 -0.94 -3.81
N ASP A 23 -13.77 -0.76 -2.56
CA ASP A 23 -12.89 -0.92 -1.40
C ASP A 23 -12.44 -2.37 -1.17
N VAL A 24 -13.26 -3.36 -1.54
CA VAL A 24 -12.90 -4.78 -1.47
C VAL A 24 -11.84 -5.09 -2.52
N GLU A 25 -12.06 -4.70 -3.77
CA GLU A 25 -11.12 -4.90 -4.88
C GLU A 25 -9.76 -4.23 -4.61
N VAL A 26 -9.78 -2.99 -4.08
CA VAL A 26 -8.57 -2.30 -3.64
C VAL A 26 -7.85 -3.08 -2.54
N GLY A 27 -8.60 -3.65 -1.59
CA GLY A 27 -8.06 -4.48 -0.52
C GLY A 27 -7.41 -5.76 -1.04
N LEU A 28 -8.08 -6.47 -1.93
CA LEU A 28 -7.58 -7.71 -2.56
C LEU A 28 -6.33 -7.44 -3.39
N LEU A 29 -6.33 -6.40 -4.23
CA LEU A 29 -5.16 -6.00 -5.01
C LEU A 29 -3.99 -5.53 -4.14
N HIS A 30 -4.24 -5.06 -2.90
CA HIS A 30 -3.16 -4.68 -1.97
C HIS A 30 -2.28 -5.87 -1.55
N SER A 31 -2.77 -7.11 -1.67
CA SER A 31 -2.00 -8.33 -1.40
C SER A 31 -0.65 -8.37 -2.13
N VAL A 32 -0.57 -7.77 -3.32
CA VAL A 32 0.66 -7.62 -4.12
C VAL A 32 1.77 -6.87 -3.38
N MET A 33 1.42 -6.02 -2.41
CA MET A 33 2.33 -5.12 -1.69
C MET A 33 2.78 -5.65 -0.33
N ILE A 34 2.38 -6.86 0.05
CA ILE A 34 2.68 -7.45 1.36
C ILE A 34 3.27 -8.85 1.23
N ASP A 35 3.91 -9.34 2.30
CA ASP A 35 4.38 -10.71 2.38
C ASP A 35 3.23 -11.64 2.78
N LEU A 36 2.71 -12.44 1.84
CA LEU A 36 1.62 -13.37 2.12
C LEU A 36 1.99 -14.42 3.18
N GLY A 37 3.27 -14.77 3.34
CA GLY A 37 3.71 -15.69 4.40
C GLY A 37 3.54 -15.09 5.81
N GLU A 38 3.68 -13.77 5.95
CA GLU A 38 3.47 -13.05 7.22
C GLU A 38 1.98 -12.75 7.48
N TYR A 39 1.24 -12.44 6.41
CA TYR A 39 -0.13 -11.94 6.48
C TYR A 39 -1.21 -13.00 6.17
N GLY A 40 -0.83 -14.21 5.79
CA GLY A 40 -1.73 -15.35 5.59
C GLY A 40 -2.05 -15.60 4.13
N ASP A 41 -2.92 -14.79 3.56
CA ASP A 41 -3.40 -14.92 2.18
C ASP A 41 -3.71 -13.56 1.54
N GLU A 42 -4.13 -13.58 0.27
CA GLU A 42 -4.43 -12.37 -0.49
C GLU A 42 -5.67 -11.62 0.03
N GLU A 43 -6.52 -12.27 0.82
CA GLU A 43 -7.75 -11.70 1.34
C GLU A 43 -7.51 -10.91 2.64
N TRP A 44 -6.38 -11.13 3.32
CA TRP A 44 -6.12 -10.58 4.64
C TRP A 44 -6.35 -9.06 4.73
N ILE A 45 -5.88 -8.27 3.76
CA ILE A 45 -6.06 -6.81 3.79
C ILE A 45 -7.53 -6.44 3.69
N ALA A 46 -8.26 -7.03 2.73
CA ALA A 46 -9.68 -6.75 2.55
C ALA A 46 -10.48 -7.16 3.81
N ARG A 47 -10.19 -8.34 4.38
CA ARG A 47 -10.84 -8.85 5.59
C ARG A 47 -10.52 -8.04 6.83
N SER A 48 -9.28 -7.55 6.97
CA SER A 48 -8.88 -6.70 8.10
C SER A 48 -9.65 -5.38 8.18
N ARG A 49 -10.33 -4.99 7.09
CA ARG A 49 -11.19 -3.81 6.98
C ARG A 49 -12.67 -4.08 7.19
N GLY A 50 -13.03 -5.31 7.57
CA GLY A 50 -14.40 -5.68 7.94
C GLY A 50 -15.21 -6.35 6.85
N ASN A 51 -14.60 -6.72 5.72
CA ASN A 51 -15.28 -7.42 4.63
C ASN A 51 -15.49 -8.89 4.96
N ASP A 52 -16.73 -9.36 4.78
CA ASP A 52 -17.15 -10.74 5.00
C ASP A 52 -16.94 -11.62 3.76
N ASP A 53 -17.30 -12.90 3.86
CA ASP A 53 -17.09 -13.88 2.78
C ASP A 53 -17.87 -13.54 1.50
N GLU A 54 -19.06 -12.96 1.61
CA GLU A 54 -19.88 -12.58 0.46
C GLU A 54 -19.25 -11.39 -0.27
N ALA A 55 -18.79 -10.39 0.47
CA ALA A 55 -18.08 -9.25 -0.08
C ALA A 55 -16.79 -9.69 -0.80
N ILE A 56 -16.01 -10.57 -0.16
CA ILE A 56 -14.76 -11.11 -0.73
C ILE A 56 -15.01 -11.92 -2.01
N SER A 57 -15.97 -12.85 -1.98
CA SER A 57 -16.33 -13.64 -3.17
C SER A 57 -16.78 -12.75 -4.33
N SER A 58 -17.58 -11.73 -4.03
CA SER A 58 -18.03 -10.76 -5.03
C SER A 58 -16.88 -9.89 -5.57
N GLY A 59 -15.93 -9.51 -4.70
CA GLY A 59 -14.72 -8.79 -5.09
C GLY A 59 -13.84 -9.57 -6.04
N TRP A 60 -13.61 -10.86 -5.78
CA TRP A 60 -12.90 -11.74 -6.70
C TRP A 60 -13.59 -11.84 -8.06
N ALA A 61 -14.91 -12.05 -8.08
CA ALA A 61 -15.66 -12.13 -9.33
C ALA A 61 -15.56 -10.83 -10.17
N ARG A 62 -15.55 -9.66 -9.53
CA ARG A 62 -15.36 -8.37 -10.23
C ARG A 62 -13.94 -8.22 -10.77
N LEU A 63 -12.92 -8.57 -10.00
CA LEU A 63 -11.53 -8.54 -10.47
C LEU A 63 -11.30 -9.52 -11.62
N GLU A 64 -11.90 -10.71 -11.59
CA GLU A 64 -11.85 -11.68 -12.69
C GLU A 64 -12.54 -11.14 -13.94
N ALA A 65 -13.72 -10.52 -13.80
CA ALA A 65 -14.40 -9.85 -14.92
C ALA A 65 -13.57 -8.71 -15.54
N LYS A 66 -12.72 -8.06 -14.75
CA LYS A 66 -11.74 -7.04 -15.18
C LYS A 66 -10.41 -7.64 -15.70
N GLY A 67 -10.23 -8.97 -15.61
CA GLY A 67 -8.98 -9.64 -15.99
C GLY A 67 -7.81 -9.44 -15.03
N LEU A 68 -8.08 -8.92 -13.83
CA LEU A 68 -7.08 -8.62 -12.79
C LEU A 68 -6.90 -9.77 -11.79
N ALA A 69 -7.78 -10.77 -11.81
CA ALA A 69 -7.69 -11.97 -11.01
C ALA A 69 -8.02 -13.23 -11.84
N LEU A 70 -7.67 -14.39 -11.31
CA LEU A 70 -8.05 -15.70 -11.81
C LEU A 70 -8.06 -16.71 -10.66
N ASP A 71 -9.17 -17.45 -10.51
CA ASP A 71 -9.34 -18.53 -9.52
C ASP A 71 -9.04 -18.07 -8.08
N GLY A 72 -9.53 -16.88 -7.72
CA GLY A 72 -9.34 -16.31 -6.38
C GLY A 72 -7.91 -15.86 -6.06
N ALA A 73 -7.10 -15.58 -7.10
CA ALA A 73 -5.78 -15.00 -6.95
C ALA A 73 -5.55 -13.82 -7.90
N VAL A 74 -4.76 -12.84 -7.49
CA VAL A 74 -4.38 -11.71 -8.36
C VAL A 74 -3.55 -12.21 -9.55
N SER A 75 -4.02 -11.92 -10.76
CA SER A 75 -3.36 -12.34 -12.01
C SER A 75 -2.09 -11.52 -12.26
N GLU A 76 -1.21 -11.97 -13.15
CA GLU A 76 -0.04 -11.16 -13.55
C GLU A 76 -0.42 -9.79 -14.12
N THR A 77 -1.56 -9.71 -14.82
CA THR A 77 -2.14 -8.44 -15.28
C THR A 77 -2.57 -7.58 -14.09
N GLY A 78 -3.24 -8.17 -13.09
CA GLY A 78 -3.62 -7.51 -11.83
C GLY A 78 -2.42 -6.98 -11.06
N ARG A 79 -1.33 -7.75 -10.99
CA ARG A 79 -0.07 -7.34 -10.34
C ARG A 79 0.53 -6.12 -11.02
N LYS A 80 0.64 -6.13 -12.36
CA LYS A 80 1.13 -4.98 -13.14
C LYS A 80 0.25 -3.76 -12.96
N PHE A 81 -1.06 -3.94 -13.06
CA PHE A 81 -2.05 -2.89 -12.84
C PHE A 81 -1.91 -2.27 -11.45
N ARG A 82 -1.78 -3.08 -10.40
CA ARG A 82 -1.64 -2.61 -9.02
C ARG A 82 -0.38 -1.77 -8.83
N LEU A 83 0.75 -2.18 -9.41
CA LEU A 83 2.02 -1.46 -9.34
C LEU A 83 1.98 -0.16 -10.14
N ASP A 84 1.37 -0.18 -11.33
CA ASP A 84 1.14 1.03 -12.13
C ASP A 84 0.28 2.06 -11.37
N LEU A 85 -0.78 1.61 -10.70
CA LEU A 85 -1.63 2.46 -9.88
C LEU A 85 -0.84 3.14 -8.73
N GLU A 86 0.10 2.44 -8.08
CA GLU A 86 1.02 3.09 -7.12
C GLU A 86 1.94 4.11 -7.80
N SER A 87 2.48 3.80 -8.98
CA SER A 87 3.34 4.72 -9.73
C SER A 87 2.61 6.02 -10.05
N ARG A 88 1.41 5.92 -10.62
CA ARG A 88 0.53 7.07 -10.90
C ARG A 88 0.19 7.84 -9.63
N THR A 89 -0.07 7.14 -8.52
CA THR A 89 -0.28 7.79 -7.21
C THR A 89 0.97 8.56 -6.78
N ASN A 90 2.18 8.05 -7.00
CA ASN A 90 3.44 8.73 -6.71
C ASN A 90 3.65 9.98 -7.59
N GLU A 91 3.36 9.87 -8.89
CA GLU A 91 3.47 10.97 -9.85
C GLU A 91 2.53 12.14 -9.48
N LEU A 92 1.30 11.85 -9.05
CA LEU A 92 0.38 12.88 -8.56
C LEU A 92 0.88 13.59 -7.30
N MET A 93 1.77 12.97 -6.54
CA MET A 93 2.38 13.57 -5.35
C MET A 93 3.64 14.38 -5.67
N THR A 94 4.23 14.24 -6.85
CA THR A 94 5.49 14.92 -7.23
C THR A 94 5.43 16.43 -7.02
N PRO A 95 4.39 17.19 -7.46
CA PRO A 95 4.37 18.63 -7.26
C PRO A 95 4.39 19.04 -5.79
N ALA A 96 3.70 18.30 -4.92
CA ALA A 96 3.69 18.58 -3.49
C ALA A 96 5.07 18.37 -2.86
N TRP A 97 5.77 17.30 -3.24
CA TRP A 97 7.13 17.04 -2.77
C TRP A 97 8.16 18.03 -3.33
N GLN A 98 7.99 18.50 -4.57
CA GLN A 98 8.84 19.56 -5.14
C GLN A 98 8.76 20.87 -4.36
N VAL A 99 7.58 21.22 -3.82
CA VAL A 99 7.42 22.40 -2.95
C VAL A 99 8.10 22.22 -1.60
N VAL A 100 8.08 21.01 -1.04
CA VAL A 100 8.82 20.71 0.21
C VAL A 100 10.32 20.82 -0.04
N GLY A 101 10.79 20.33 -1.18
CA GLY A 101 12.21 20.32 -1.55
C GLY A 101 12.95 19.12 -0.98
N GLU A 102 14.04 18.77 -1.67
CA GLU A 102 14.87 17.60 -1.34
C GLU A 102 15.54 17.73 0.04
N GLU A 103 16.17 18.88 0.33
CA GLU A 103 16.88 19.12 1.59
C GLU A 103 15.99 18.94 2.81
N GLU A 104 14.82 19.58 2.82
CA GLU A 104 13.88 19.45 3.94
C GLU A 104 13.25 18.05 4.03
N THR A 105 13.07 17.37 2.90
CA THR A 105 12.60 15.97 2.88
C THR A 105 13.65 15.04 3.51
N ILE A 106 14.92 15.17 3.14
CA ILE A 106 16.03 14.38 3.71
C ILE A 106 16.14 14.67 5.20
N ARG A 107 16.18 15.96 5.59
CA ARG A 107 16.25 16.37 6.99
C ARG A 107 15.09 15.81 7.81
N PHE A 108 13.88 15.78 7.25
CA PHE A 108 12.74 15.16 7.90
C PHE A 108 12.94 13.66 8.11
N CYS A 109 13.43 12.93 7.10
CA CYS A 109 13.74 11.50 7.24
C CYS A 109 14.79 11.25 8.33
N GLU A 110 15.89 12.02 8.32
CA GLU A 110 16.97 11.91 9.33
C GLU A 110 16.47 12.15 10.76
N LEU A 111 15.48 13.03 10.95
CA LEU A 111 14.86 13.28 12.25
C LEU A 111 13.97 12.13 12.74
N VAL A 112 13.37 11.35 11.84
CA VAL A 112 12.33 10.35 12.15
C VAL A 112 12.87 8.93 12.15
N GLU A 113 13.72 8.58 11.18
CA GLU A 113 14.23 7.22 10.97
C GLU A 113 14.92 6.61 12.20
N PRO A 114 15.72 7.35 13.00
CA PRO A 114 16.33 6.79 14.22
C PRO A 114 15.31 6.28 15.24
N TYR A 115 14.06 6.78 15.20
CA TYR A 115 12.99 6.42 16.12
C TYR A 115 12.05 5.34 15.57
N HIS A 116 12.31 4.81 14.37
CA HIS A 116 11.47 3.81 13.70
C HIS A 116 11.12 2.62 14.61
N GLN A 117 12.12 2.02 15.28
CA GLN A 117 11.89 0.88 16.17
C GLN A 117 11.04 1.23 17.39
N ALA A 118 11.17 2.44 17.94
CA ALA A 118 10.34 2.90 19.04
C ALA A 118 8.87 3.01 18.60
N PHE A 119 8.60 3.52 17.40
CA PHE A 119 7.25 3.56 16.83
C PHE A 119 6.69 2.17 16.57
N LEU A 120 7.47 1.25 15.98
CA LEU A 120 7.04 -0.14 15.78
C LEU A 120 6.72 -0.85 17.09
N ASN A 121 7.56 -0.70 18.12
CA ASN A 121 7.30 -1.27 19.45
C ASN A 121 6.00 -0.74 20.05
N ARG A 122 5.72 0.56 19.87
CA ARG A 122 4.45 1.16 20.31
C ARG A 122 3.27 0.57 19.55
N ILE A 123 3.35 0.42 18.22
CA ILE A 123 2.30 -0.21 17.40
C ILE A 123 2.07 -1.65 17.85
N ASN A 124 3.13 -2.44 18.04
CA ASN A 124 3.03 -3.83 18.47
C ASN A 124 2.33 -3.96 19.83
N SER A 125 2.65 -3.07 20.78
CA SER A 125 2.05 -3.10 22.12
C SER A 125 0.59 -2.62 22.16
N THR A 126 0.12 -1.90 21.14
CA THR A 126 -1.22 -1.26 21.17
C THR A 126 -2.20 -1.81 20.13
N ALA A 127 -1.72 -2.14 18.94
CA ALA A 127 -2.52 -2.64 17.82
C ALA A 127 -2.12 -4.06 17.38
N GLY A 128 -0.91 -4.51 17.73
CA GLY A 128 -0.42 -5.85 17.46
C GLY A 128 0.59 -5.95 16.31
N PRO A 129 1.20 -7.14 16.13
CA PRO A 129 2.38 -7.34 15.28
C PRO A 129 2.09 -7.34 13.78
N ARG A 130 0.81 -7.40 13.36
CA ARG A 130 0.40 -7.33 11.94
C ARG A 130 -0.17 -5.96 11.55
N TRP A 131 -0.21 -5.00 12.47
CA TRP A 131 -0.76 -3.68 12.16
C TRP A 131 0.25 -2.82 11.40
N MET A 132 -0.21 -2.04 10.41
CA MET A 132 0.61 -1.22 9.50
C MET A 132 1.68 -2.05 8.72
N PRO A 133 1.27 -2.92 7.79
CA PRO A 133 2.20 -3.74 7.01
C PRO A 133 3.25 -2.91 6.25
N ALA A 134 2.88 -1.73 5.74
CA ALA A 134 3.76 -0.86 4.95
C ALA A 134 5.02 -0.38 5.72
N VAL A 135 4.98 -0.30 7.06
CA VAL A 135 6.16 0.10 7.86
C VAL A 135 7.01 -1.09 8.32
N ARG A 136 6.58 -2.32 8.02
CA ARG A 136 7.26 -3.57 8.41
C ARG A 136 8.15 -4.12 7.30
N VAL A 137 7.96 -3.62 6.08
CA VAL A 137 8.88 -3.87 4.98
C VAL A 137 10.23 -3.25 5.34
N LYS A 138 11.25 -4.09 5.53
CA LYS A 138 12.62 -3.60 5.65
C LYS A 138 12.99 -2.95 4.32
N ARG A 139 13.16 -1.64 4.29
CA ARG A 139 14.02 -1.02 3.28
C ARG A 139 15.42 -1.53 3.56
N THR A 140 15.86 -2.54 2.81
CA THR A 140 17.30 -2.78 2.69
C THR A 140 17.87 -1.50 2.10
N PRO A 141 18.79 -0.79 2.76
CA PRO A 141 19.51 0.26 2.08
C PRO A 141 20.21 -0.42 0.90
N GLU A 142 19.82 -0.09 -0.33
CA GLU A 142 20.66 -0.39 -1.47
C GLU A 142 22.03 0.19 -1.14
N SER A 143 23.03 -0.68 -1.06
CA SER A 143 24.41 -0.24 -1.04
C SER A 143 24.57 0.62 -2.28
N SER A 144 24.79 1.92 -2.11
CA SER A 144 25.30 2.79 -3.15
C SER A 144 26.68 2.27 -3.54
N SER A 145 26.68 1.30 -4.44
CA SER A 145 27.84 0.77 -5.12
C SER A 145 27.52 0.82 -6.62
N GLY A 146 27.54 2.05 -7.13
CA GLY A 146 27.85 2.31 -8.54
C GLY A 146 29.28 2.89 -8.61
N PRO A 147 30.08 2.53 -9.62
CA PRO A 147 31.37 3.17 -9.89
C PRO A 147 31.21 4.63 -10.34
#